data_AF-A0AAN5VTY2-F1
#
_entry.id   AF-A0AAN5VTY2-F1
#
_cell.length_a   1.000
_cell.length_b   1.000
_cell.length_c   1.000
_cell.angle_alpha   90.00
_cell.angle_beta   90.00
_cell.angle_gamma   90.00
#
_symmetry.space_group_name_H-M   'P 1'
#
loop_
_entity.id
_entity.type
_entity.pdbx_description
1 polymer ?
#
loop_
_entity_poly.entity_id
_entity_poly.type
_entity_poly.pdbx_seq_one_letter_code
_entity_poly.pdbx_strand_id
1 'polypeptide(L)'
;MKGIDLDCIKRYPWELEFADKQTYEMCVEALRRDGMLLEHVKFDELNLTKEQLYNLYLIAVKQDGFALKFIKEQTEEICIEAVKEYYLALEFVKEQTER
;
A
#
# COMPACT_ATOMS: atom_id res chain seq x y z
N MET A 1 17.67 -20.57 8.93
CA MET A 1 17.21 -19.23 9.38
C MET A 1 15.70 -19.29 9.48
N LYS A 2 15.10 -18.68 10.51
CA LYS A 2 13.64 -18.48 10.52
C LYS A 2 13.35 -17.43 9.44
N GLY A 3 12.47 -17.74 8.49
CA GLY A 3 12.06 -16.77 7.48
C GLY A 3 11.29 -15.61 8.10
N ILE A 4 11.18 -14.50 7.37
CA ILE A 4 10.39 -13.34 7.80
C ILE A 4 8.92 -13.77 7.86
N ASP A 5 8.31 -13.60 9.04
CA ASP A 5 6.93 -13.95 9.33
C ASP A 5 6.16 -12.72 9.84
N LEU A 6 4.86 -12.88 10.09
CA LEU A 6 4.01 -11.79 10.56
C LEU A 6 4.47 -11.19 11.90
N ASP A 7 5.03 -11.98 12.81
CA ASP A 7 5.50 -11.47 14.11
C ASP A 7 6.77 -10.63 13.98
N CYS A 8 7.59 -10.90 12.95
CA CYS A 8 8.68 -10.04 12.53
C CYS A 8 8.14 -8.69 12.00
N ILE A 9 7.19 -8.71 11.06
CA ILE A 9 6.61 -7.51 10.46
C ILE A 9 5.96 -6.59 11.51
N LYS A 10 5.27 -7.15 12.50
CA LYS A 10 4.67 -6.36 13.60
C LYS A 10 5.70 -5.54 14.39
N ARG A 11 6.94 -6.02 14.49
CA ARG A 11 8.02 -5.30 15.19
C ARG A 11 8.78 -4.38 14.23
N TYR A 12 8.99 -4.86 13.01
CA TYR A 12 9.86 -4.25 12.02
C TYR A 12 9.15 -4.28 10.65
N PRO A 13 8.26 -3.32 10.36
CA PRO A 13 7.47 -3.30 9.12
C PRO A 13 8.30 -3.32 7.83
N TRP A 14 9.46 -2.66 7.84
CA TRP A 14 10.38 -2.57 6.70
C TRP A 14 10.96 -3.92 6.27
N GLU A 15 10.95 -4.94 7.14
CA GLU A 15 11.38 -6.30 6.79
C GLU A 15 10.51 -6.93 5.68
N LEU A 16 9.34 -6.34 5.38
CA LEU A 16 8.51 -6.76 4.25
C LEU A 16 9.29 -6.77 2.92
N GLU A 17 10.21 -5.82 2.73
CA GLU A 17 11.07 -5.73 1.55
C GLU A 17 11.91 -7.00 1.34
N PHE A 18 12.43 -7.57 2.43
CA PHE A 18 13.31 -8.72 2.41
C PHE A 18 12.58 -10.06 2.50
N ALA A 19 11.24 -10.04 2.62
CA ALA A 19 10.45 -11.26 2.74
C ALA A 19 10.48 -12.07 1.44
N ASP A 20 11.03 -13.29 1.49
CA ASP A 20 11.02 -14.24 0.36
C ASP A 20 9.60 -14.58 -0.10
N LYS A 21 8.64 -14.64 0.84
CA LYS A 21 7.22 -14.84 0.57
C LYS A 21 6.41 -13.88 1.42
N GLN A 22 5.51 -13.14 0.79
CA GLN A 22 4.59 -12.24 1.48
C GLN A 22 3.22 -12.89 1.63
N THR A 23 2.50 -12.56 2.71
CA THR A 23 1.07 -12.84 2.82
C THR A 23 0.28 -11.54 2.83
N TYR A 24 -1.03 -11.65 2.60
CA TYR A 24 -1.93 -10.51 2.69
C TYR A 24 -1.84 -9.81 4.06
N GLU A 25 -1.81 -10.59 5.15
CA GLU A 25 -1.74 -10.07 6.52
C GLU A 25 -0.42 -9.34 6.79
N MET A 26 0.70 -9.85 6.26
CA MET A 26 2.00 -9.17 6.37
C MET A 26 1.95 -7.81 5.67
N CYS A 27 1.39 -7.74 4.46
CA CYS A 27 1.26 -6.49 3.73
C CYS A 27 0.35 -5.51 4.45
N VAL A 28 -0.82 -5.97 4.93
CA VAL A 28 -1.74 -5.14 5.71
C VAL A 28 -1.07 -4.57 6.96
N GLU A 29 -0.36 -5.40 7.71
CA GLU A 29 0.31 -4.95 8.94
C GLU A 29 1.42 -3.95 8.64
N ALA A 30 2.21 -4.21 7.61
CA ALA A 30 3.28 -3.31 7.17
C ALA A 30 2.72 -1.94 6.73
N LEU A 31 1.73 -1.94 5.84
CA LEU A 31 1.14 -0.73 5.28
C LEU A 31 0.41 0.13 6.32
N ARG A 32 -0.16 -0.49 7.36
CA ARG A 32 -0.73 0.24 8.50
C ARG A 32 0.30 1.03 9.29
N ARG A 33 1.56 0.62 9.24
CA ARG A 33 2.67 1.25 9.97
C ARG A 33 3.44 2.22 9.07
N ASP A 34 3.54 1.89 7.79
CA ASP A 34 4.22 2.67 6.76
C ASP A 34 3.62 2.35 5.38
N GLY A 35 2.80 3.26 4.86
CA GLY A 35 2.10 3.15 3.59
C GLY A 35 3.04 3.22 2.38
N MET A 36 4.25 3.76 2.54
CA MET A 36 5.28 3.77 1.50
C MET A 36 5.81 2.38 1.19
N LEU A 37 5.66 1.42 2.12
CA LEU A 37 6.02 0.02 1.89
C LEU A 37 5.18 -0.64 0.78
N LEU A 38 4.16 0.05 0.25
CA LEU A 38 3.43 -0.37 -0.94
C LEU A 38 4.37 -0.59 -2.14
N GLU A 39 5.47 0.16 -2.21
CA GLU A 39 6.53 -0.02 -3.22
C GLU A 39 7.13 -1.44 -3.20
N HIS A 40 7.17 -2.08 -2.04
CA HIS A 40 7.82 -3.37 -1.83
C HIS A 40 6.84 -4.55 -1.83
N VAL A 41 5.55 -4.32 -2.09
CA VAL A 41 4.56 -5.39 -2.17
C VAL A 41 4.72 -6.15 -3.49
N LYS A 42 4.97 -7.46 -3.39
CA LYS A 42 5.14 -8.38 -4.51
C LYS A 42 3.79 -8.86 -5.03
N PHE A 43 3.05 -7.98 -5.70
CA PHE A 43 1.68 -8.27 -6.15
C PHE A 43 1.56 -9.52 -7.04
N ASP A 44 2.56 -9.80 -7.87
CA ASP A 44 2.56 -10.96 -8.78
C ASP A 44 2.63 -12.31 -8.01
N GLU A 45 3.12 -12.31 -6.78
CA GLU A 45 3.21 -13.49 -5.91
C GLU A 45 1.98 -13.63 -4.99
N LEU A 46 1.22 -12.54 -4.80
CA LEU A 46 0.05 -12.49 -3.95
C LEU A 46 -1.21 -12.78 -4.77
N ASN A 47 -1.83 -13.93 -4.53
CA ASN A 47 -3.12 -14.28 -5.15
C ASN A 47 -4.29 -13.53 -4.48
N LEU A 48 -4.37 -12.21 -4.71
CA LEU A 48 -5.37 -11.33 -4.09
C LEU A 48 -6.66 -11.29 -4.89
N THR A 49 -7.79 -11.19 -4.18
CA THR A 49 -9.04 -10.76 -4.79
C THR A 49 -8.98 -9.26 -5.14
N LYS A 50 -9.85 -8.80 -6.03
CA LYS A 50 -9.99 -7.36 -6.32
C LYS A 50 -10.30 -6.54 -5.07
N GLU A 51 -11.09 -7.09 -4.15
CA GLU A 51 -11.44 -6.45 -2.88
C GLU A 51 -10.23 -6.34 -1.95
N GLN A 52 -9.40 -7.39 -1.84
CA GLN A 52 -8.18 -7.36 -1.05
C GLN A 52 -7.16 -6.38 -1.61
N LEU A 53 -6.98 -6.37 -2.93
CA LEU A 53 -6.09 -5.42 -3.61
C LEU A 53 -6.55 -3.97 -3.34
N TYR A 54 -7.85 -3.72 -3.52
CA TYR A 54 -8.47 -2.43 -3.23
C TYR A 54 -8.25 -1.99 -1.78
N ASN A 55 -8.44 -2.90 -0.83
CA ASN A 55 -8.24 -2.61 0.59
C ASN A 55 -6.76 -2.32 0.93
N LEU A 56 -5.79 -3.00 0.31
CA LEU A 56 -4.36 -2.68 0.49
C LEU A 56 -4.04 -1.26 0.04
N TYR A 57 -4.54 -0.86 -1.13
CA TYR A 57 -4.38 0.49 -1.65
C TYR A 57 -4.98 1.54 -0.73
N LEU A 58 -6.21 1.32 -0.24
CA LEU A 58 -6.84 2.21 0.72
C LEU A 58 -6.06 2.31 2.04
N ILE A 59 -5.55 1.20 2.55
CA ILE A 59 -4.73 1.21 3.78
C ILE A 59 -3.47 2.06 3.55
N ALA A 60 -2.78 1.88 2.42
CA ALA A 60 -1.55 2.61 2.13
C ALA A 60 -1.80 4.11 2.04
N VAL A 61 -2.78 4.55 1.23
CA VAL A 61 -3.03 5.99 1.00
C VAL A 61 -3.65 6.70 2.20
N LYS A 62 -4.36 5.98 3.07
CA LYS A 62 -4.86 6.51 4.34
C LYS A 62 -3.76 6.64 5.40
N GLN A 63 -2.67 5.91 5.24
CA GLN A 63 -1.52 6.02 6.14
C GLN A 63 -0.54 7.08 5.63
N ASP A 64 -0.27 7.10 4.32
CA ASP A 64 0.54 8.12 3.65
C ASP A 64 -0.06 8.38 2.26
N GLY A 65 -0.63 9.58 2.07
CA GLY A 65 -1.24 9.98 0.80
C GLY A 65 -0.29 9.87 -0.39
N PHE A 66 1.03 10.00 -0.18
CA PHE A 66 2.01 9.84 -1.24
C PHE A 66 2.18 8.41 -1.76
N ALA A 67 1.70 7.40 -1.02
CA ALA A 67 1.65 6.02 -1.51
C ALA A 67 0.84 5.89 -2.81
N LEU A 68 -0.03 6.87 -3.12
CA LEU A 68 -0.77 6.96 -4.38
C LEU A 68 0.13 6.85 -5.62
N LYS A 69 1.38 7.31 -5.54
CA LYS A 69 2.35 7.24 -6.65
C LYS A 69 2.69 5.82 -7.09
N PHE A 70 2.51 4.83 -6.20
CA PHE A 70 2.76 3.42 -6.50
C PHE A 70 1.52 2.70 -7.05
N ILE A 71 0.35 3.34 -7.01
CA ILE A 71 -0.92 2.74 -7.45
C ILE A 71 -1.12 2.96 -8.95
N LYS A 72 -1.17 1.87 -9.71
CA LYS A 72 -1.40 1.91 -11.15
C LYS A 72 -2.85 2.25 -11.49
N GLU A 73 -3.77 1.46 -10.95
CA GLU A 73 -5.21 1.59 -11.17
C GLU A 73 -5.83 2.41 -10.02
N GLN A 74 -5.97 3.71 -10.23
CA GLN A 74 -6.51 4.63 -9.23
C GLN A 74 -8.03 4.75 -9.39
N THR A 75 -8.78 4.54 -8.31
CA THR A 75 -10.20 4.92 -8.26
C THR A 75 -10.33 6.33 -7.69
N GLU A 76 -11.46 6.97 -7.96
CA GLU A 76 -11.78 8.28 -7.37
C GLU A 76 -11.70 8.24 -5.83
N GLU A 77 -12.21 7.18 -5.20
CA GLU A 77 -12.12 7.02 -3.75
C GLU A 77 -10.66 6.94 -3.27
N ILE A 78 -9.80 6.14 -3.92
CA ILE A 78 -8.37 6.05 -3.56
C ILE A 78 -7.68 7.43 -3.71
N CYS A 79 -7.94 8.15 -4.79
CA CYS A 79 -7.39 9.49 -5.00
C CYS A 79 -7.88 10.48 -3.95
N ILE A 80 -9.17 10.47 -3.64
CA ILE A 80 -9.76 11.37 -2.64
C ILE A 80 -9.17 11.09 -1.26
N GLU A 81 -9.05 9.82 -0.86
CA GLU A 81 -8.47 9.46 0.44
C GLU A 81 -6.98 9.86 0.52
N ALA A 82 -6.21 9.67 -0.56
CA ALA A 82 -4.82 10.12 -0.63
C ALA A 82 -4.67 11.64 -0.47
N VAL A 83 -5.49 12.43 -1.20
CA VAL A 83 -5.45 13.90 -1.15
C VAL A 83 -5.96 14.44 0.18
N LYS A 84 -6.94 13.77 0.80
CA LYS A 84 -7.41 14.11 2.14
C LYS A 84 -6.31 13.92 3.18
N GLU A 85 -5.56 12.82 3.10
CA GLU A 85 -4.46 12.54 4.02
C GLU A 85 -3.29 13.52 3.78
N TYR A 86 -2.89 13.69 2.53
CA TYR A 86 -1.86 14.64 2.16
C TYR A 86 -2.19 15.36 0.85
N TYR A 87 -2.52 16.65 0.94
CA TYR A 87 -3.02 17.41 -0.21
C TYR A 87 -2.04 17.48 -1.39
N LEU A 88 -0.72 17.41 -1.14
CA LEU A 88 0.27 17.37 -2.22
C LEU A 88 0.24 16.06 -3.01
N ALA A 89 -0.37 14.98 -2.49
CA ALA A 89 -0.60 13.76 -3.23
C ALA A 89 -1.47 13.97 -4.49
N LEU A 90 -2.13 15.13 -4.61
CA LEU A 90 -2.81 15.55 -5.84
C LEU A 90 -1.86 15.50 -7.06
N GLU A 91 -0.56 15.73 -6.86
CA GLU A 91 0.44 15.62 -7.94
C GLU A 91 0.53 14.22 -8.54
N PHE A 92 0.11 13.18 -7.80
CA PHE A 92 0.13 11.78 -8.21
C PHE A 92 -1.21 11.27 -8.75
N VAL A 93 -2.25 12.11 -8.77
CA VAL A 93 -3.54 11.77 -9.38
C VAL A 93 -3.40 11.81 -10.91
N LYS A 94 -3.61 10.66 -11.56
CA LYS A 94 -3.41 10.51 -13.02
C LYS A 94 -4.49 11.17 -13.86
N GLU A 95 -5.74 10.96 -13.46
CA GLU A 95 -6.90 11.50 -14.17
C GLU A 95 -7.49 12.66 -13.36
N GLN A 96 -7.27 13.88 -13.85
CA GLN A 96 -7.79 15.10 -13.22
C GLN A 96 -8.88 15.70 -14.09
N THR A 97 -10.01 16.05 -13.50
CA THR A 97 -11.04 16.83 -14.19
C THR A 97 -10.62 18.28 -14.26
N GLU A 98 -10.64 18.87 -15.46
CA GLU A 98 -10.49 20.32 -15.61
C GLU A 98 -11.66 21.04 -14.92
N ARG A 99 -11.37 22.21 -14.35
CA ARG A 99 -12.36 23.08 -13.68
C ARG A 99 -13.25 23.82 -14.68
#